data_AF-A0A7S1RA18-F1
#
_entry.id   AF-A0A7S1RA18-F1
#
_cell.length_a   1.000
_cell.length_b   1.000
_cell.length_c   1.000
_cell.angle_alpha   90.00
_cell.angle_beta   90.00
_cell.angle_gamma   90.00
#
_symmetry.space_group_name_H-M   'P 1'
#
loop_
_entity.id
_entity.type
_entity.pdbx_description
1 polymer ?
#
loop_
_entity_poly.entity_id
_entity_poly.type
_entity_poly.pdbx_seq_one_letter_code
_entity_poly.pdbx_strand_id
1 'polypeptide(L)'
;GQAAPPPPPPPSLSASLVNLTQPERLAAARPFSWVHVPKTGPAIMQAVIFLPGVCTGLHRIKAMDSLCNVVSRNCDAVVWAHMHGGFRSPGPDLAPAACPGIERWCMHDGFNAQYLKGHKGHGLIMLRQPEQRLLAGYYNPGDHHGWKPEWGEVSIPEYAETVQGVSVKMLSRDGGHYWVGPPAQNETDLAVQRLREGFAFVGITEEYELSICMLHVMFGNECHESEFKSWHVSHHRHAADGGYDVGELEGFKDVWDRQVFAEGMRIFKDNLDLYKVSKESCMPCFRRAHVSKSKLASVGTFLSSWDPSA
;
A
#
# COMPACT_ATOMS: atom_id res chain seq x y z
N GLY A 1 -27.23 20.68 26.18
CA GLY A 1 -27.58 19.35 25.62
C GLY A 1 -26.36 18.82 24.91
N GLN A 2 -25.98 17.56 25.15
CA GLN A 2 -24.92 16.93 24.35
C GLN A 2 -25.48 16.70 22.94
N ALA A 3 -24.72 17.12 21.92
CA ALA A 3 -25.08 16.81 20.53
C ALA A 3 -25.08 15.29 20.36
N ALA A 4 -26.07 14.77 19.62
CA ALA A 4 -26.09 13.34 19.28
C ALA A 4 -24.79 12.97 18.54
N PRO A 5 -24.22 11.78 18.77
CA PRO A 5 -23.04 11.34 18.05
C PRO A 5 -23.33 11.29 16.54
N PRO A 6 -22.35 11.62 15.68
CA PRO A 6 -22.53 11.52 14.24
C PRO A 6 -22.85 10.07 13.84
N PRO A 7 -23.64 9.85 12.76
CA PRO A 7 -23.92 8.52 12.27
C PRO A 7 -22.62 7.79 11.87
N PRO A 8 -22.58 6.46 11.94
CA PRO A 8 -21.42 5.70 11.48
C PRO A 8 -21.17 5.95 9.99
N PRO A 9 -19.91 5.92 9.54
CA PRO A 9 -19.59 6.05 8.12
C PRO A 9 -20.22 4.90 7.33
N PRO A 10 -20.56 5.11 6.04
CA PRO A 10 -21.06 4.03 5.19
C PRO A 10 -20.01 2.91 5.04
N PRO A 11 -20.43 1.67 4.75
CA PRO A 11 -19.50 0.59 4.44
C PRO A 11 -18.57 0.95 3.28
N SER A 12 -17.32 0.47 3.32
CA SER A 12 -16.40 0.62 2.20
C SER A 12 -16.82 -0.24 1.00
N LEU A 13 -16.29 0.09 -0.17
CA LEU A 13 -16.43 -0.73 -1.37
C LEU A 13 -15.98 -2.18 -1.10
N SER A 14 -14.82 -2.39 -0.48
CA SER A 14 -14.31 -3.73 -0.15
C SER A 14 -15.27 -4.54 0.73
N ALA A 15 -16.00 -3.88 1.63
CA ALA A 15 -17.02 -4.50 2.45
C ALA A 15 -18.24 -4.93 1.62
N SER A 16 -18.63 -4.13 0.62
CA SER A 16 -19.74 -4.48 -0.29
C SER A 16 -19.47 -5.75 -1.13
N LEU A 17 -18.19 -6.10 -1.32
CA LEU A 17 -17.77 -7.28 -2.07
C LEU A 17 -17.92 -8.60 -1.29
N VAL A 18 -18.13 -8.56 0.04
CA VAL A 18 -18.06 -9.76 0.91
C VAL A 18 -19.05 -10.87 0.51
N ASN A 19 -20.20 -10.51 -0.04
CA ASN A 19 -21.26 -11.44 -0.43
C ASN A 19 -21.01 -12.14 -1.78
N LEU A 20 -20.02 -11.68 -2.54
CA LEU A 20 -19.61 -12.31 -3.80
C LEU A 20 -18.69 -13.51 -3.50
N THR A 21 -18.66 -14.50 -4.37
CA THR A 21 -17.64 -15.55 -4.33
C THR A 21 -16.25 -14.98 -4.63
N GLN A 22 -15.19 -15.70 -4.26
CA GLN A 22 -13.81 -15.24 -4.49
C GLN A 22 -13.50 -14.93 -5.98
N PRO A 23 -13.89 -15.77 -6.97
CA PRO A 23 -13.73 -15.42 -8.39
C PRO A 23 -14.51 -14.18 -8.81
N GLU A 24 -15.73 -14.00 -8.30
CA GLU A 24 -16.55 -12.81 -8.60
C GLU A 24 -15.94 -11.54 -8.00
N ARG A 25 -15.41 -11.59 -6.77
CA ARG A 25 -14.67 -10.47 -6.17
C ARG A 25 -13.47 -10.07 -7.01
N LEU A 26 -12.67 -11.05 -7.44
CA LEU A 26 -11.52 -10.80 -8.30
C LEU A 26 -11.94 -10.25 -9.68
N ALA A 27 -13.05 -10.72 -10.24
CA ALA A 27 -13.58 -10.18 -11.49
C ALA A 27 -14.05 -8.72 -11.33
N ALA A 28 -14.74 -8.40 -10.23
CA ALA A 28 -15.22 -7.05 -9.92
C ALA A 28 -14.08 -6.06 -9.65
N ALA A 29 -12.99 -6.52 -9.02
CA ALA A 29 -11.84 -5.67 -8.69
C ALA A 29 -10.92 -5.41 -9.89
N ARG A 30 -10.95 -6.26 -10.93
CA ARG A 30 -10.06 -6.12 -12.11
C ARG A 30 -10.61 -5.16 -13.17
N PRO A 31 -9.73 -4.48 -13.93
CA PRO A 31 -8.27 -4.49 -13.78
C PRO A 31 -7.84 -3.66 -12.55
N PHE A 32 -6.83 -4.11 -11.80
CA PHE A 32 -6.37 -3.40 -10.61
C PHE A 32 -5.68 -2.08 -10.96
N SER A 33 -5.90 -1.07 -10.12
CA SER A 33 -5.21 0.21 -10.17
C SER A 33 -4.42 0.41 -8.90
N TRP A 34 -3.12 0.11 -8.95
CA TRP A 34 -2.28 0.23 -7.78
C TRP A 34 -1.89 1.70 -7.55
N VAL A 35 -2.27 2.22 -6.39
CA VAL A 35 -1.79 3.51 -5.88
C VAL A 35 -0.61 3.23 -4.96
N HIS A 36 0.60 3.40 -5.50
CA HIS A 36 1.83 3.12 -4.76
C HIS A 36 2.19 4.32 -3.89
N VAL A 37 1.74 4.34 -2.64
CA VAL A 37 2.25 5.32 -1.66
C VAL A 37 3.74 5.02 -1.40
N PRO A 38 4.65 6.01 -1.45
CA PRO A 38 6.05 5.80 -1.12
C PRO A 38 6.24 5.11 0.22
N LYS A 39 7.18 4.16 0.27
CA LYS A 39 7.60 3.44 1.49
C LYS A 39 6.53 2.56 2.14
N THR A 40 5.48 2.19 1.40
CA THR A 40 4.47 1.20 1.85
C THR A 40 4.71 -0.21 1.31
N GLY A 41 5.87 -0.44 0.66
CA GLY A 41 6.38 -1.73 0.23
C GLY A 41 5.87 -2.17 -1.15
N PRO A 42 6.72 -2.24 -2.18
CA PRO A 42 6.30 -2.69 -3.51
C PRO A 42 5.99 -4.20 -3.56
N ALA A 43 6.40 -4.94 -2.52
CA ALA A 43 6.24 -6.39 -2.44
C ALA A 43 4.77 -6.85 -2.48
N ILE A 44 3.79 -6.00 -2.15
CA ILE A 44 2.37 -6.31 -2.34
C ILE A 44 2.06 -6.71 -3.80
N MET A 45 2.76 -6.12 -4.77
CA MET A 45 2.56 -6.46 -6.16
C MET A 45 3.01 -7.87 -6.50
N GLN A 46 3.94 -8.45 -5.72
CA GLN A 46 4.30 -9.85 -5.89
C GLN A 46 3.08 -10.75 -5.72
N ALA A 47 2.25 -10.47 -4.71
CA ALA A 47 1.01 -11.21 -4.46
C ALA A 47 -0.05 -10.91 -5.53
N VAL A 48 -0.20 -9.65 -5.95
CA VAL A 48 -1.16 -9.26 -7.00
C VAL A 48 -0.85 -9.94 -8.34
N ILE A 49 0.43 -10.02 -8.73
CA ILE A 49 0.86 -10.69 -9.98
C ILE A 49 0.44 -12.16 -10.00
N PHE A 50 0.45 -12.82 -8.83
CA PHE A 50 0.07 -14.23 -8.71
C PHE A 50 -1.43 -14.47 -8.61
N LEU A 51 -2.26 -13.43 -8.48
CA LEU A 51 -3.72 -13.62 -8.48
C LEU A 51 -4.22 -14.20 -9.81
N PRO A 52 -5.27 -15.04 -9.80
CA PRO A 52 -5.73 -15.75 -10.99
C PRO A 52 -6.11 -14.81 -12.14
N GLY A 53 -5.44 -14.94 -13.28
CA GLY A 53 -5.74 -14.14 -14.47
C GLY A 53 -5.35 -12.66 -14.36
N VAL A 54 -4.57 -12.26 -13.35
CA VAL A 54 -3.99 -10.91 -13.30
C VAL A 54 -2.81 -10.80 -14.26
N CYS A 55 -1.83 -11.70 -14.16
CA CYS A 55 -0.74 -11.80 -15.11
C CYS A 55 -0.69 -13.17 -15.80
N THR A 56 -0.96 -13.18 -17.10
CA THR A 56 -1.00 -14.40 -17.91
C THR A 56 0.41 -14.85 -18.28
N GLY A 57 0.68 -16.15 -18.22
CA GLY A 57 2.01 -16.71 -18.53
C GLY A 57 3.04 -16.69 -17.39
N LEU A 58 2.90 -15.80 -16.40
CA LEU A 58 3.84 -15.72 -15.27
C LEU A 58 3.66 -16.81 -14.21
N HIS A 59 2.48 -17.41 -14.13
CA HIS A 59 2.20 -18.55 -13.24
C HIS A 59 3.07 -19.79 -13.51
N ARG A 60 3.78 -19.84 -14.65
CA ARG A 60 4.76 -20.91 -14.95
C ARG A 60 6.12 -20.63 -14.33
N ILE A 61 6.42 -19.36 -14.04
CA ILE A 61 7.63 -18.92 -13.35
C ILE A 61 7.40 -19.03 -11.84
N LYS A 62 6.94 -20.21 -11.39
CA LYS A 62 6.50 -20.52 -10.01
C LYS A 62 7.58 -20.35 -8.93
N ALA A 63 8.79 -19.95 -9.28
CA ALA A 63 9.95 -20.05 -8.41
C ALA A 63 10.84 -18.80 -8.39
N MET A 64 10.46 -17.72 -9.08
CA MET A 64 11.27 -16.51 -9.04
C MET A 64 10.55 -15.43 -8.25
N ASP A 65 11.32 -14.83 -7.36
CA ASP A 65 11.08 -13.53 -6.77
C ASP A 65 11.02 -12.51 -7.91
N SER A 66 9.88 -12.47 -8.61
CA SER A 66 9.83 -11.92 -9.97
C SER A 66 10.22 -10.45 -9.95
N LEU A 67 9.66 -9.68 -9.01
CA LEU A 67 10.04 -8.27 -8.82
C LEU A 67 11.47 -8.11 -8.30
N CYS A 68 11.95 -9.08 -7.53
CA CYS A 68 13.10 -8.99 -6.65
C CYS A 68 14.09 -10.14 -6.86
N ASN A 69 14.84 -10.11 -7.96
CA ASN A 69 15.75 -11.20 -8.31
C ASN A 69 17.18 -10.70 -8.49
N VAL A 70 18.07 -11.61 -8.87
CA VAL A 70 19.50 -11.30 -9.11
C VAL A 70 19.72 -10.19 -10.14
N VAL A 71 18.77 -9.98 -11.07
CA VAL A 71 18.76 -8.91 -12.07
C VAL A 71 18.12 -7.63 -11.52
N SER A 72 16.99 -7.75 -10.81
CA SER A 72 16.30 -6.64 -10.14
C SER A 72 16.59 -6.64 -8.63
N ARG A 73 17.86 -6.38 -8.26
CA ARG A 73 18.29 -6.44 -6.84
C ARG A 73 17.60 -5.41 -5.96
N ASN A 74 17.16 -4.31 -6.54
CA ASN A 74 16.48 -3.23 -5.84
C ASN A 74 14.94 -3.40 -5.84
N CYS A 75 14.43 -4.52 -6.34
CA CYS A 75 12.99 -4.76 -6.42
C CYS A 75 12.24 -3.70 -7.22
N ASP A 76 12.89 -3.21 -8.27
CA ASP A 76 12.35 -2.12 -9.05
C ASP A 76 11.22 -2.68 -9.94
N ALA A 77 9.99 -2.36 -9.56
CA ALA A 77 8.80 -2.78 -10.27
C ALA A 77 8.74 -2.19 -11.69
N VAL A 78 9.38 -1.04 -11.96
CA VAL A 78 9.50 -0.46 -13.30
C VAL A 78 10.43 -1.30 -14.16
N VAL A 79 11.62 -1.63 -13.63
CA VAL A 79 12.59 -2.50 -14.31
C VAL A 79 11.95 -3.86 -14.62
N TRP A 80 11.22 -4.42 -13.67
CA TRP A 80 10.53 -5.68 -13.87
C TRP A 80 9.52 -5.63 -15.02
N ALA A 81 8.70 -4.58 -15.06
CA ALA A 81 7.69 -4.39 -16.10
C ALA A 81 8.34 -4.23 -17.49
N HIS A 82 9.47 -3.51 -17.58
CA HIS A 82 10.26 -3.42 -18.82
C HIS A 82 10.74 -4.79 -19.29
N MET A 83 11.24 -5.63 -18.38
CA MET A 83 11.77 -6.97 -18.72
C MET A 83 10.70 -7.95 -19.22
N HIS A 84 9.43 -7.79 -18.81
CA HIS A 84 8.36 -8.78 -19.06
C HIS A 84 7.35 -8.32 -20.12
N GLY A 85 7.82 -7.68 -21.19
CA GLY A 85 7.00 -7.31 -22.35
C GLY A 85 6.70 -5.83 -22.48
N GLY A 86 7.40 -4.98 -21.72
CA GLY A 86 7.25 -3.53 -21.79
C GLY A 86 5.91 -3.04 -21.24
N PHE A 87 5.73 -1.72 -21.32
CA PHE A 87 4.49 -1.06 -20.91
C PHE A 87 3.51 -0.95 -22.08
N ARG A 88 2.22 -1.16 -21.80
CA ARG A 88 1.15 -1.09 -22.81
C ARG A 88 0.93 0.32 -23.38
N SER A 89 1.35 1.38 -22.70
CA SER A 89 1.16 2.76 -23.14
C SER A 89 2.25 3.68 -22.60
N PRO A 90 2.68 4.73 -23.32
CA PRO A 90 3.37 5.85 -22.73
C PRO A 90 2.38 6.71 -21.91
N GLY A 91 2.56 6.77 -20.59
CA GLY A 91 1.70 7.58 -19.72
C GLY A 91 1.80 7.15 -18.25
N PRO A 92 1.05 7.78 -17.32
CA PRO A 92 0.99 7.37 -15.91
C PRO A 92 0.35 5.99 -15.72
N ASP A 93 -0.47 5.56 -16.68
CA ASP A 93 -1.16 4.27 -16.69
C ASP A 93 -0.25 3.17 -17.28
N LEU A 94 1.01 3.17 -16.85
CA LEU A 94 1.95 2.12 -17.18
C LEU A 94 1.38 0.82 -16.62
N ALA A 95 1.17 -0.17 -17.48
CA ALA A 95 0.86 -1.52 -17.05
C ALA A 95 1.72 -2.50 -17.86
N PRO A 96 2.34 -3.50 -17.21
CA PRO A 96 3.09 -4.53 -17.92
C PRO A 96 2.17 -5.26 -18.91
N ALA A 97 2.62 -5.47 -20.15
CA ALA A 97 1.83 -6.21 -21.14
C ALA A 97 1.51 -7.65 -20.68
N ALA A 98 2.40 -8.26 -19.89
CA ALA A 98 2.19 -9.57 -19.27
C ALA A 98 1.09 -9.58 -18.19
N CYS A 99 0.58 -8.42 -17.78
CA CYS A 99 -0.35 -8.26 -16.68
C CYS A 99 -1.65 -7.55 -17.12
N PRO A 100 -2.50 -8.22 -17.94
CA PRO A 100 -3.72 -7.61 -18.44
C PRO A 100 -4.70 -7.21 -17.32
N GLY A 101 -4.64 -7.87 -16.15
CA GLY A 101 -5.47 -7.56 -15.00
C GLY A 101 -4.99 -6.39 -14.15
N ILE A 102 -4.02 -5.59 -14.59
CA ILE A 102 -3.55 -4.38 -13.91
C ILE A 102 -3.55 -3.23 -14.89
N GLU A 103 -4.25 -2.14 -14.60
CA GLU A 103 -4.34 -0.97 -15.47
C GLU A 103 -3.38 0.16 -15.06
N ARG A 104 -3.03 0.24 -13.78
CA ARG A 104 -2.06 1.20 -13.26
C ARG A 104 -1.02 0.51 -12.39
N TRP A 105 0.25 0.79 -12.66
CA TRP A 105 1.42 0.19 -12.03
C TRP A 105 2.28 1.22 -11.30
N CYS A 106 2.98 0.75 -10.26
CA CYS A 106 4.05 1.26 -9.38
C CYS A 106 4.48 2.74 -9.32
N MET A 107 3.80 3.68 -9.96
CA MET A 107 4.21 5.07 -10.01
C MET A 107 3.77 5.79 -8.74
N HIS A 108 4.65 6.63 -8.23
CA HIS A 108 4.35 7.58 -7.15
C HIS A 108 3.74 8.84 -7.77
N ASP A 109 2.55 8.73 -8.33
CA ASP A 109 1.84 9.82 -9.00
C ASP A 109 0.41 9.97 -8.47
N GLY A 110 -0.21 11.09 -8.79
CA GLY A 110 -1.58 11.40 -8.42
C GLY A 110 -2.59 10.44 -9.08
N PHE A 111 -3.66 10.12 -8.37
CA PHE A 111 -4.70 9.18 -8.77
C PHE A 111 -5.98 9.87 -9.24
N ASN A 112 -6.04 11.20 -9.22
CA ASN A 112 -7.25 11.96 -9.51
C ASN A 112 -7.80 11.69 -10.92
N ALA A 113 -6.99 11.87 -11.97
CA ALA A 113 -7.43 11.68 -13.35
C ALA A 113 -7.89 10.25 -13.61
N GLN A 114 -7.16 9.25 -13.08
CA GLN A 114 -7.49 7.84 -13.23
C GLN A 114 -8.79 7.49 -12.50
N TYR A 115 -8.95 7.97 -11.27
CA TYR A 115 -10.18 7.79 -10.51
C TYR A 115 -11.40 8.28 -11.31
N LEU A 116 -11.29 9.46 -11.92
CA LEU A 116 -12.35 10.05 -12.74
C LEU A 116 -12.55 9.34 -14.09
N LYS A 117 -11.53 8.66 -14.62
CA LYS A 117 -11.58 7.89 -15.87
C LYS A 117 -12.13 6.47 -15.73
N GLY A 118 -12.62 6.09 -14.56
CA GLY A 118 -13.26 4.78 -14.34
C GLY A 118 -12.46 3.82 -13.49
N HIS A 119 -11.35 4.25 -12.86
CA HIS A 119 -10.61 3.40 -11.93
C HIS A 119 -11.27 3.30 -10.54
N LYS A 120 -12.39 4.02 -10.32
CA LYS A 120 -13.24 3.84 -9.14
C LYS A 120 -13.79 2.41 -9.12
N GLY A 121 -13.53 1.66 -8.06
CA GLY A 121 -13.89 0.24 -8.00
C GLY A 121 -12.68 -0.69 -8.02
N HIS A 122 -11.57 -0.18 -8.53
CA HIS A 122 -10.43 -0.97 -8.95
C HIS A 122 -9.15 -0.68 -8.14
N GLY A 123 -9.22 0.28 -7.22
CA GLY A 123 -8.09 0.72 -6.44
C GLY A 123 -7.52 -0.38 -5.55
N LEU A 124 -6.20 -0.48 -5.51
CA LEU A 124 -5.43 -1.24 -4.53
C LEU A 124 -4.39 -0.32 -3.90
N ILE A 125 -4.28 -0.34 -2.58
CA ILE A 125 -3.32 0.51 -1.84
C ILE A 125 -2.78 -0.21 -0.61
N MET A 126 -1.51 0.07 -0.31
CA MET A 126 -0.90 -0.19 1.00
C MET A 126 -0.64 1.15 1.66
N LEU A 127 -1.04 1.28 2.93
CA LEU A 127 -0.80 2.47 3.75
C LEU A 127 0.16 2.12 4.88
N ARG A 128 0.88 3.13 5.36
CA ARG A 128 1.84 3.01 6.48
C ARG A 128 1.59 4.11 7.48
N GLN A 129 1.89 3.85 8.75
CA GLN A 129 1.82 4.87 9.80
C GLN A 129 2.59 6.13 9.32
N PRO A 130 1.98 7.33 9.32
CA PRO A 130 2.53 8.47 8.58
C PRO A 130 3.92 8.92 9.01
N GLU A 131 4.21 8.94 10.30
CA GLU A 131 5.52 9.31 10.84
C GLU A 131 6.58 8.25 10.49
N GLN A 132 6.24 6.96 10.57
CA GLN A 132 7.10 5.88 10.10
C GLN A 132 7.37 5.98 8.59
N ARG A 133 6.38 6.40 7.79
CA ARG A 133 6.52 6.63 6.34
C ARG A 133 7.45 7.80 6.05
N LEU A 134 7.34 8.90 6.79
CA LEU A 134 8.21 10.07 6.67
C LEU A 134 9.67 9.70 6.96
N LEU A 135 9.95 9.03 8.08
CA LEU A 135 11.31 8.60 8.43
C LEU A 135 11.86 7.59 7.43
N ALA A 136 11.04 6.65 6.94
CA ALA A 136 11.44 5.76 5.86
C ALA A 136 11.76 6.49 4.56
N GLY A 137 11.08 7.59 4.28
CA GLY A 137 11.32 8.47 3.13
C GLY A 137 12.62 9.23 3.29
N TYR A 138 12.82 9.86 4.45
CA TYR A 138 14.04 10.59 4.81
C TYR A 138 15.27 9.69 4.74
N TYR A 139 15.21 8.51 5.34
CA TYR A 139 16.37 7.63 5.39
C TYR A 139 16.67 6.90 4.09
N ASN A 140 15.87 7.05 3.05
CA ASN A 140 16.08 6.35 1.78
C ASN A 140 17.48 6.64 1.19
N PRO A 141 18.28 5.62 0.82
CA PRO A 141 19.66 5.86 0.41
C PRO A 141 19.72 6.60 -0.93
N GLY A 142 20.64 7.56 -1.03
CA GLY A 142 20.94 8.29 -2.25
C GLY A 142 19.95 9.39 -2.61
N ASP A 143 18.73 9.36 -2.05
CA ASP A 143 17.71 10.38 -2.28
C ASP A 143 16.63 10.32 -1.18
N HIS A 144 16.38 11.41 -0.46
CA HIS A 144 15.25 11.47 0.47
C HIS A 144 13.96 11.40 -0.36
N HIS A 145 13.18 10.33 -0.23
CA HIS A 145 12.10 10.05 -1.19
C HIS A 145 11.06 11.18 -1.23
N GLY A 146 10.91 11.87 -2.37
CA GLY A 146 10.02 13.02 -2.51
C GLY A 146 10.66 14.38 -2.20
N TRP A 147 11.93 14.40 -1.83
CA TRP A 147 12.82 15.55 -1.84
C TRP A 147 13.55 15.61 -3.17
N LYS A 148 13.86 16.80 -3.69
CA LYS A 148 14.73 16.92 -4.86
C LYS A 148 16.16 17.23 -4.42
N PRO A 149 17.19 16.58 -4.97
CA PRO A 149 18.58 16.92 -4.67
C PRO A 149 18.91 18.40 -4.88
N GLU A 150 18.26 19.03 -5.87
CA GLU A 150 18.37 20.46 -6.18
C GLU A 150 17.98 21.39 -5.01
N TRP A 151 17.20 20.89 -4.04
CA TRP A 151 16.76 21.63 -2.86
C TRP A 151 17.82 21.65 -1.74
N GLY A 152 18.93 20.92 -1.90
CA GLY A 152 20.03 20.88 -0.95
C GLY A 152 19.85 19.83 0.16
N GLU A 153 20.74 19.88 1.15
CA GLU A 153 20.62 19.08 2.37
C GLU A 153 19.41 19.54 3.19
N VAL A 154 18.78 18.62 3.91
CA VAL A 154 17.53 18.88 4.62
C VAL A 154 17.54 18.22 6.00
N SER A 155 17.03 18.94 7.00
CA SER A 155 16.78 18.39 8.34
C SER A 155 15.53 17.50 8.36
N ILE A 156 15.40 16.62 9.35
CA ILE A 156 14.19 15.78 9.48
C ILE A 156 12.92 16.63 9.62
N PRO A 157 12.86 17.68 10.47
CA PRO A 157 11.67 18.53 10.57
C PRO A 157 11.30 19.23 9.25
N GLU A 158 12.30 19.81 8.56
CA GLU A 158 12.07 20.49 7.28
C GLU A 158 11.59 19.53 6.18
N TYR A 159 12.17 18.33 6.11
CA TYR A 159 11.70 17.27 5.22
C TYR A 159 10.27 16.88 5.56
N ALA A 160 9.96 16.71 6.84
CA ALA A 160 8.64 16.31 7.29
C ALA A 160 7.56 17.34 6.92
N GLU A 161 7.81 18.62 7.17
CA GLU A 161 6.93 19.71 6.80
C GLU A 161 6.71 19.80 5.28
N THR A 162 7.74 19.53 4.49
CA THR A 162 7.67 19.60 3.03
C THR A 162 6.89 18.42 2.43
N VAL A 163 7.15 17.21 2.94
CA VAL A 163 6.68 15.94 2.36
C VAL A 163 5.41 15.41 3.07
N GLN A 164 4.87 16.11 4.06
CA GLN A 164 3.61 15.72 4.71
C GLN A 164 2.43 15.58 3.72
N GLY A 165 1.44 14.76 4.08
CA GLY A 165 0.20 14.61 3.34
C GLY A 165 0.37 13.90 1.99
N VAL A 166 1.39 13.07 1.79
CA VAL A 166 1.66 12.41 0.50
C VAL A 166 0.52 11.49 0.10
N SER A 167 -0.05 10.74 1.03
CA SER A 167 -1.19 9.85 0.74
C SER A 167 -2.42 10.66 0.33
N VAL A 168 -2.68 11.79 1.02
CA VAL A 168 -3.73 12.73 0.62
C VAL A 168 -3.50 13.24 -0.80
N LYS A 169 -2.31 13.79 -1.08
CA LYS A 169 -1.98 14.36 -2.40
C LYS A 169 -2.06 13.33 -3.52
N MET A 170 -1.58 12.10 -3.29
CA MET A 170 -1.71 11.00 -4.25
C MET A 170 -3.17 10.67 -4.53
N LEU A 171 -4.04 10.68 -3.52
CA LEU A 171 -5.44 10.35 -3.70
C LEU A 171 -6.26 11.52 -4.23
N SER A 172 -5.85 12.78 -4.05
CA SER A 172 -6.63 13.98 -4.40
C SER A 172 -6.15 14.73 -5.65
N ARG A 173 -4.85 14.64 -6.00
CA ARG A 173 -4.22 15.42 -7.07
C ARG A 173 -3.84 14.58 -8.29
N ASP A 174 -3.39 15.28 -9.33
CA ASP A 174 -2.66 14.76 -10.47
C ASP A 174 -1.16 15.11 -10.37
N GLY A 175 -0.34 14.52 -11.23
CA GLY A 175 1.11 14.80 -11.33
C GLY A 175 1.99 13.88 -10.49
N GLY A 176 3.31 14.11 -10.48
CA GLY A 176 4.27 13.26 -9.76
C GLY A 176 4.40 13.59 -8.27
N HIS A 177 5.01 12.68 -7.51
CA HIS A 177 5.18 12.74 -6.05
C HIS A 177 5.97 13.91 -5.45
N TYR A 178 6.58 14.77 -6.25
CA TYR A 178 7.32 15.95 -5.76
C TYR A 178 6.40 17.14 -5.47
N TRP A 179 5.32 16.92 -4.72
CA TRP A 179 4.42 17.99 -4.31
C TRP A 179 4.97 18.71 -3.09
N VAL A 180 5.10 20.03 -3.19
CA VAL A 180 5.56 20.88 -2.09
C VAL A 180 4.37 21.36 -1.25
N GLY A 181 4.57 21.40 0.07
CA GLY A 181 3.64 22.00 1.03
C GLY A 181 2.44 21.09 1.39
N PRO A 182 1.67 21.45 2.43
CA PRO A 182 0.57 20.64 2.93
C PRO A 182 -0.60 20.56 1.93
N PRO A 183 -1.40 19.49 1.97
CA PRO A 183 -2.71 19.48 1.33
C PRO A 183 -3.72 20.36 2.09
N ALA A 184 -4.83 20.69 1.44
CA ALA A 184 -5.96 21.34 2.10
C ALA A 184 -6.90 20.29 2.76
N GLN A 185 -7.76 20.76 3.68
CA GLN A 185 -8.71 19.86 4.35
C GLN A 185 -9.70 19.21 3.36
N ASN A 186 -10.20 19.95 2.37
CA ASN A 186 -11.09 19.38 1.35
C ASN A 186 -10.41 18.29 0.49
N GLU A 187 -9.09 18.39 0.28
CA GLU A 187 -8.33 17.32 -0.37
C GLU A 187 -8.23 16.08 0.51
N THR A 188 -8.08 16.28 1.81
CA THR A 188 -8.04 15.20 2.81
C THR A 188 -9.40 14.49 2.88
N ASP A 189 -10.49 15.25 2.93
CA ASP A 189 -11.86 14.71 2.90
C ASP A 189 -12.10 13.91 1.61
N LEU A 190 -11.66 14.44 0.46
CA LEU A 190 -11.74 13.75 -0.82
C LEU A 190 -10.91 12.46 -0.84
N ALA A 191 -9.69 12.48 -0.29
CA ALA A 191 -8.83 11.30 -0.22
C ALA A 191 -9.47 10.19 0.63
N VAL A 192 -10.02 10.54 1.79
CA VAL A 192 -10.79 9.63 2.67
C VAL A 192 -12.00 9.06 1.94
N GLN A 193 -12.77 9.91 1.24
CA GLN A 193 -13.92 9.46 0.44
C GLN A 193 -13.50 8.48 -0.65
N ARG A 194 -12.43 8.79 -1.41
CA ARG A 194 -11.92 7.92 -2.47
C ARG A 194 -11.45 6.58 -1.92
N LEU A 195 -10.82 6.57 -0.75
CA LEU A 195 -10.40 5.34 -0.09
C LEU A 195 -11.60 4.44 0.21
N ARG A 196 -12.70 5.01 0.72
CA ARG A 196 -13.95 4.28 1.00
C ARG A 196 -14.61 3.72 -0.26
N GLU A 197 -14.73 4.54 -1.30
CA GLU A 197 -15.60 4.23 -2.44
C GLU A 197 -14.87 3.61 -3.63
N GLY A 198 -13.55 3.77 -3.72
CA GLY A 198 -12.77 3.46 -4.91
C GLY A 198 -11.85 2.26 -4.81
N PHE A 199 -11.56 1.77 -3.60
CA PHE A 199 -10.56 0.75 -3.37
C PHE A 199 -11.19 -0.60 -3.07
N ALA A 200 -10.93 -1.57 -3.94
CA ALA A 200 -11.28 -2.97 -3.71
C ALA A 200 -10.42 -3.58 -2.60
N PHE A 201 -9.22 -3.04 -2.37
CA PHE A 201 -8.31 -3.50 -1.33
C PHE A 201 -7.53 -2.36 -0.69
N VAL A 202 -7.47 -2.37 0.64
CA VAL A 202 -6.66 -1.48 1.48
C VAL A 202 -5.90 -2.35 2.46
N GLY A 203 -4.57 -2.33 2.40
CA GLY A 203 -3.69 -3.03 3.35
C GLY A 203 -2.84 -2.06 4.18
N ILE A 204 -2.24 -2.58 5.24
CA ILE A 204 -1.43 -1.83 6.21
C ILE A 204 -0.03 -2.42 6.26
N THR A 205 0.99 -1.58 6.10
CA THR A 205 2.40 -1.99 6.08
C THR A 205 2.86 -2.58 7.41
N GLU A 206 2.38 -2.05 8.54
CA GLU A 206 2.68 -2.59 9.87
C GLU A 206 2.02 -3.96 10.14
N GLU A 207 1.03 -4.33 9.33
CA GLU A 207 0.33 -5.62 9.37
C GLU A 207 0.47 -6.32 8.02
N TYR A 208 1.69 -6.30 7.48
CA TYR A 208 1.99 -6.74 6.12
C TYR A 208 1.57 -8.19 5.89
N GLU A 209 1.96 -9.10 6.79
CA GLU A 209 1.63 -10.52 6.71
C GLU A 209 0.10 -10.75 6.64
N LEU A 210 -0.68 -10.04 7.47
CA LEU A 210 -2.15 -10.11 7.43
C LEU A 210 -2.72 -9.48 6.17
N SER A 211 -2.13 -8.40 5.68
CA SER A 211 -2.54 -7.75 4.43
C SER A 211 -2.40 -8.71 3.25
N ILE A 212 -1.28 -9.43 3.14
CA ILE A 212 -1.08 -10.43 2.09
C ILE A 212 -2.08 -11.58 2.23
N CYS A 213 -2.23 -12.14 3.44
CA CYS A 213 -3.21 -13.20 3.67
C CYS A 213 -4.64 -12.76 3.30
N MET A 214 -5.05 -11.55 3.72
CA MET A 214 -6.37 -10.99 3.41
C MET A 214 -6.57 -10.84 1.90
N LEU A 215 -5.55 -10.38 1.16
CA LEU A 215 -5.60 -10.29 -0.30
C LEU A 215 -5.93 -11.66 -0.92
N HIS A 216 -5.27 -12.73 -0.48
CA HIS A 216 -5.54 -14.09 -0.95
C HIS A 216 -6.91 -14.62 -0.50
N VAL A 217 -7.40 -14.27 0.68
CA VAL A 217 -8.77 -14.62 1.10
C VAL A 217 -9.80 -13.92 0.22
N MET A 218 -9.58 -12.63 -0.08
CA MET A 218 -10.48 -11.83 -0.91
C MET A 218 -10.48 -12.29 -2.36
N PHE A 219 -9.32 -12.53 -2.97
CA PHE A 219 -9.21 -12.69 -4.42
C PHE A 219 -8.64 -14.04 -4.89
N GLY A 220 -8.16 -14.87 -3.97
CA GLY A 220 -7.76 -16.25 -4.23
C GLY A 220 -6.29 -16.48 -4.44
N ASN A 221 -6.02 -17.66 -4.99
CA ASN A 221 -4.70 -18.28 -5.10
C ASN A 221 -4.07 -18.67 -3.74
N GLU A 222 -3.03 -19.48 -3.83
CA GLU A 222 -2.20 -19.87 -2.69
C GLU A 222 -1.15 -18.80 -2.39
N CYS A 223 -0.93 -18.53 -1.11
CA CYS A 223 0.21 -17.70 -0.67
C CYS A 223 1.54 -18.32 -1.07
N HIS A 224 2.49 -17.46 -1.43
CA HIS A 224 3.81 -17.85 -1.89
C HIS A 224 4.91 -17.20 -1.03
N GLU A 225 6.01 -17.92 -0.79
CA GLU A 225 7.12 -17.42 0.06
C GLU A 225 7.65 -16.06 -0.42
N SER A 226 7.75 -15.86 -1.73
CA SER A 226 8.26 -14.62 -2.33
C SER A 226 7.45 -13.36 -1.98
N GLU A 227 6.18 -13.53 -1.60
CA GLU A 227 5.28 -12.45 -1.19
C GLU A 227 5.60 -11.93 0.23
N PHE A 228 6.26 -12.74 1.06
CA PHE A 228 6.55 -12.42 2.46
C PHE A 228 8.03 -12.06 2.72
N LYS A 229 8.85 -12.09 1.67
CA LYS A 229 10.25 -11.69 1.75
C LYS A 229 10.34 -10.19 1.94
N SER A 230 11.13 -9.78 2.95
CA SER A 230 11.49 -8.37 3.11
C SER A 230 12.64 -8.09 2.17
N TRP A 231 12.34 -7.33 1.12
CA TRP A 231 13.33 -7.02 0.10
C TRP A 231 14.07 -5.72 0.32
N HIS A 232 13.45 -4.82 1.08
CA HIS A 232 14.14 -3.68 1.64
C HIS A 232 14.72 -4.14 2.98
N VAL A 233 15.78 -4.95 2.92
CA VAL A 233 16.69 -5.04 4.05
C VAL A 233 17.28 -3.65 4.14
N SER A 234 16.69 -2.82 4.98
CA SER A 234 17.16 -1.47 5.19
C SER A 234 18.65 -1.57 5.51
N HIS A 235 19.50 -1.14 4.59
CA HIS A 235 20.89 -0.82 4.93
C HIS A 235 20.95 0.29 5.99
N HIS A 236 19.80 0.86 6.35
CA HIS A 236 19.59 1.79 7.43
C HIS A 236 19.82 1.11 8.77
N ARG A 237 20.90 1.53 9.42
CA ARG A 237 21.14 1.35 10.86
C ARG A 237 20.03 1.96 11.75
N HIS A 238 19.08 2.66 11.14
CA HIS A 238 18.05 3.49 11.80
C HIS A 238 16.70 2.79 11.97
N ALA A 239 16.45 1.68 11.26
CA ALA A 239 15.27 0.86 11.50
C ALA A 239 15.68 -0.34 12.35
N ALA A 240 15.32 -0.34 13.64
CA ALA A 240 15.36 -1.56 14.43
C ALA A 240 14.25 -2.52 13.96
N ASP A 241 14.23 -3.75 14.45
CA ASP A 241 13.19 -4.76 14.16
C ASP A 241 11.74 -4.29 14.46
N GLY A 242 11.55 -3.09 15.05
CA GLY A 242 10.25 -2.48 15.35
C GLY A 242 9.94 -1.15 14.65
N GLY A 243 10.76 -0.70 13.68
CA GLY A 243 10.55 0.56 12.96
C GLY A 243 11.58 1.65 13.29
N TYR A 244 11.27 2.89 12.87
CA TYR A 244 12.08 4.08 13.12
C TYR A 244 11.72 4.74 14.46
N ASP A 245 12.67 5.46 15.07
CA ASP A 245 12.39 6.26 16.25
C ASP A 245 11.65 7.54 15.85
N VAL A 246 10.34 7.59 16.11
CA VAL A 246 9.51 8.77 15.81
C VAL A 246 9.88 10.00 16.66
N GLY A 247 10.70 9.84 17.71
CA GLY A 247 11.25 10.95 18.48
C GLY A 247 12.10 11.90 17.63
N GLU A 248 12.70 11.41 16.55
CA GLU A 248 13.50 12.20 15.60
C GLU A 248 12.68 13.26 14.83
N LEU A 249 11.34 13.12 14.83
CA LEU A 249 10.44 14.10 14.24
C LEU A 249 10.13 15.27 15.19
N GLU A 250 10.72 15.31 16.38
CA GLU A 250 10.57 16.41 17.35
C GLU A 250 9.10 16.72 17.71
N GLY A 251 8.26 15.69 17.70
CA GLY A 251 6.82 15.80 17.96
C GLY A 251 5.98 16.23 16.75
N PHE A 252 6.58 16.39 15.56
CA PHE A 252 5.85 16.58 14.32
C PHE A 252 4.88 15.42 14.07
N LYS A 253 3.68 15.76 13.60
CA LYS A 253 2.63 14.82 13.22
C LYS A 253 2.10 15.18 11.84
N ASP A 254 2.05 14.20 10.95
CA ASP A 254 1.42 14.38 9.64
C ASP A 254 -0.10 14.32 9.79
N VAL A 255 -0.69 15.42 10.24
CA VAL A 255 -2.14 15.52 10.54
C VAL A 255 -3.04 15.23 9.32
N TRP A 256 -2.49 15.33 8.11
CA TRP A 256 -3.22 15.08 6.87
C TRP A 256 -3.24 13.59 6.55
N ASP A 257 -2.08 12.95 6.46
CA ASP A 257 -2.01 11.51 6.18
C ASP A 257 -2.55 10.67 7.34
N ARG A 258 -2.54 11.19 8.58
CA ARG A 258 -3.19 10.53 9.73
C ARG A 258 -4.69 10.30 9.51
N GLN A 259 -5.39 11.21 8.86
CA GLN A 259 -6.83 11.04 8.57
C GLN A 259 -7.05 9.92 7.54
N VAL A 260 -6.25 9.88 6.48
CA VAL A 260 -6.30 8.82 5.46
C VAL A 260 -5.89 7.47 6.06
N PHE A 261 -4.82 7.44 6.86
CA PHE A 261 -4.35 6.24 7.54
C PHE A 261 -5.39 5.71 8.53
N ALA A 262 -6.02 6.58 9.31
CA ALA A 262 -7.06 6.20 10.26
C ALA A 262 -8.27 5.57 9.55
N GLU A 263 -8.71 6.17 8.43
CA GLU A 263 -9.76 5.56 7.62
C GLU A 263 -9.32 4.23 7.01
N GLY A 264 -8.10 4.15 6.49
CA GLY A 264 -7.56 2.92 5.92
C GLY A 264 -7.46 1.79 6.95
N MET A 265 -7.04 2.12 8.17
CA MET A 265 -7.01 1.19 9.30
C MET A 265 -8.40 0.71 9.69
N ARG A 266 -9.40 1.61 9.70
CA ARG A 266 -10.81 1.25 9.92
C ARG A 266 -11.29 0.26 8.86
N ILE A 267 -11.08 0.56 7.57
CA ILE A 267 -11.44 -0.32 6.45
C ILE A 267 -10.73 -1.68 6.56
N PHE A 268 -9.44 -1.67 6.90
CA PHE A 268 -8.65 -2.88 7.07
C PHE A 268 -9.22 -3.77 8.19
N LYS A 269 -9.47 -3.21 9.38
CA LYS A 269 -10.07 -3.92 10.51
C LYS A 269 -11.45 -4.48 10.17
N ASP A 270 -12.32 -3.68 9.57
CA ASP A 270 -13.64 -4.13 9.11
C ASP A 270 -13.53 -5.31 8.14
N ASN A 271 -12.59 -5.25 7.19
CA ASN A 271 -12.36 -6.35 6.25
C ASN A 271 -11.82 -7.60 6.95
N LEU A 272 -10.91 -7.48 7.93
CA LEU A 272 -10.47 -8.63 8.71
C LEU A 272 -11.66 -9.34 9.37
N ASP A 273 -12.58 -8.59 9.98
CA ASP A 273 -13.76 -9.13 10.64
C ASP A 273 -14.78 -9.73 9.66
N LEU A 274 -15.02 -9.06 8.52
CA LEU A 274 -15.95 -9.49 7.49
C LEU A 274 -15.47 -10.77 6.79
N TYR A 275 -14.19 -10.84 6.45
CA TYR A 275 -13.57 -11.98 5.77
C TYR A 275 -13.03 -13.06 6.74
N LYS A 276 -13.22 -12.88 8.05
CA LYS A 276 -12.77 -13.82 9.11
C LYS A 276 -11.25 -14.08 9.03
N VAL A 277 -10.50 -13.02 8.76
CA VAL A 277 -9.04 -13.04 8.69
C VAL A 277 -8.49 -12.72 10.07
N SER A 278 -7.71 -13.65 10.61
CA SER A 278 -6.94 -13.48 11.83
C SER A 278 -5.58 -14.15 11.64
N LYS A 279 -4.66 -13.95 12.57
CA LYS A 279 -3.38 -14.65 12.58
C LYS A 279 -3.58 -16.17 12.50
N GLU A 280 -4.54 -16.69 13.25
CA GLU A 280 -4.86 -18.11 13.34
C GLU A 280 -5.44 -18.63 12.02
N SER A 281 -6.39 -17.91 11.41
CA SER A 281 -6.97 -18.32 10.12
C SER A 281 -5.96 -18.21 8.98
N CYS A 282 -4.94 -17.36 9.11
CA CYS A 282 -3.83 -17.22 8.16
C CYS A 282 -2.68 -18.20 8.35
N MET A 283 -2.66 -19.02 9.41
CA MET A 283 -1.56 -19.97 9.64
C MET A 283 -1.27 -20.93 8.46
N PRO A 284 -2.27 -21.43 7.69
CA PRO A 284 -1.98 -22.22 6.49
C PRO A 284 -1.18 -21.45 5.44
N CYS A 285 -1.56 -20.19 5.19
CA CYS A 285 -0.86 -19.27 4.29
C CYS A 285 0.58 -19.04 4.77
N PHE A 286 0.76 -18.72 6.05
CA PHE A 286 2.08 -18.44 6.63
C PHE A 286 3.01 -19.65 6.64
N ARG A 287 2.49 -20.85 6.92
CA ARG A 287 3.28 -22.09 6.90
C ARG A 287 3.75 -22.42 5.48
N ARG A 288 2.87 -22.26 4.49
CA ARG A 288 3.19 -22.48 3.08
C ARG A 288 4.24 -21.50 2.58
N ALA A 289 4.15 -20.24 3.01
CA ALA A 289 5.09 -19.20 2.66
C ALA A 289 6.33 -19.13 3.57
N HIS A 290 6.52 -20.10 4.48
CA HIS A 290 7.66 -20.17 5.39
C HIS A 290 7.93 -18.89 6.20
N VAL A 291 6.87 -18.18 6.60
CA VAL A 291 7.00 -16.95 7.41
C VAL A 291 7.68 -17.29 8.74
N SER A 292 8.73 -16.54 9.09
CA SER A 292 9.54 -16.81 10.28
C SER A 292 8.74 -16.66 11.58
N LYS A 293 9.15 -17.40 12.62
CA LYS A 293 8.52 -17.29 13.95
C LYS A 293 8.58 -15.87 14.53
N SER A 294 9.67 -15.14 14.28
CA SER A 294 9.83 -13.76 14.74
C SER A 294 8.82 -12.83 14.10
N LYS A 295 8.65 -12.90 12.77
CA LYS A 295 7.60 -12.15 12.06
C LYS A 295 6.20 -12.54 12.53
N LEU A 296 5.95 -13.83 12.72
CA LEU A 296 4.68 -14.29 13.26
C LEU A 296 4.40 -13.74 14.66
N ALA A 297 5.41 -13.45 15.47
CA ALA A 297 5.19 -12.89 16.80
C ALA A 297 4.64 -11.46 16.75
N SER A 298 4.98 -10.66 15.74
CA SER A 298 4.50 -9.27 15.57
C SER A 298 3.16 -9.17 14.85
N VAL A 299 2.66 -10.24 14.24
CA VAL A 299 1.35 -10.20 13.55
C VAL A 299 0.22 -9.85 14.53
N GLY A 300 -0.53 -8.79 14.22
CA GLY A 300 -1.67 -8.27 14.99
C GLY A 300 -1.29 -7.36 16.15
N THR A 301 0.00 -7.17 16.45
CA THR A 301 0.41 -6.34 17.59
C THR A 301 0.11 -4.88 17.34
N PHE A 302 0.30 -4.40 16.10
CA PHE A 302 0.06 -3.00 15.75
C PHE A 302 -1.43 -2.67 15.78
N LEU A 303 -2.30 -3.57 15.31
CA LEU A 303 -3.76 -3.39 15.38
C LEU A 303 -4.27 -3.14 16.81
N SER A 304 -3.64 -3.82 17.77
CA SER A 304 -4.01 -3.79 19.18
C SER A 304 -3.49 -2.55 19.91
N SER A 305 -2.37 -1.98 19.45
CA SER A 305 -1.72 -0.82 20.07
C SER A 305 -2.01 0.51 19.41
N TRP A 306 -2.48 0.52 18.15
CA TRP A 306 -2.70 1.75 17.41
C TRP A 306 -3.90 2.53 17.97
N ASP A 307 -3.63 3.77 18.40
CA ASP A 307 -4.61 4.73 18.88
C ASP A 307 -4.78 5.84 17.83
N PRO A 308 -5.96 6.01 17.22
CA PRO A 308 -6.22 7.09 16.27
C PRO A 308 -6.14 8.49 16.88
N SER A 309 -6.22 8.62 18.21
CA SER A 309 -6.17 9.89 18.93
C SER A 309 -4.75 10.31 19.37
N ALA A 310 -3.80 9.37 19.37
CA ALA A 310 -2.40 9.59 19.72
C ALA A 310 -1.61 10.14 18.53
#